data_AF-A0A0M4H2A3-F1
#
_entry.id   AF-A0A0M4H2A3-F1
#
_cell.length_a   1.000
_cell.length_b   1.000
_cell.length_c   1.000
_cell.angle_alpha   90.00
_cell.angle_beta   90.00
_cell.angle_gamma   90.00
#
_symmetry.space_group_name_H-M   'P 1'
#
loop_
_entity.id
_entity.type
_entity.pdbx_description
1 polymer ?
#
loop_
_entity_poly.entity_id
_entity_poly.type
_entity_poly.pdbx_seq_one_letter_code
_entity_poly.pdbx_strand_id
1 'polypeptide(L)' 'MKKKEIKKDLVEEKLLKGLSAYERMIAYKRKNNQQIVGRSEGKNLTIHP' A
#
# COMPACT_ATOMS: atom_id res chain seq x y z
N MET A 1 -19.33 -18.34 -18.49
CA MET A 1 -18.69 -17.03 -18.29
C MET A 1 -18.36 -16.67 -16.84
N LYS A 2 -19.10 -17.16 -15.82
CA LYS A 2 -19.00 -16.67 -14.41
C LYS A 2 -17.70 -16.89 -13.60
N LYS A 3 -16.86 -17.89 -13.90
CA LYS A 3 -15.68 -18.22 -13.03
C LYS A 3 -14.50 -17.25 -13.16
N LYS A 4 -14.37 -16.52 -14.27
CA LYS A 4 -13.25 -15.59 -14.50
C LYS A 4 -13.47 -14.23 -13.83
N GLU A 5 -14.71 -13.76 -13.76
CA GLU A 5 -15.07 -12.49 -13.10
C GLU A 5 -14.90 -12.57 -11.57
N ILE A 6 -15.43 -13.63 -10.93
CA ILE A 6 -15.28 -13.84 -9.47
C ILE A 6 -13.80 -13.83 -9.03
N LYS A 7 -12.90 -14.34 -9.87
CA LYS A 7 -11.45 -14.32 -9.58
C LYS A 7 -10.82 -12.94 -9.72
N LYS A 8 -11.32 -12.10 -10.63
CA LYS A 8 -10.85 -10.71 -10.76
C LYS A 8 -11.29 -9.87 -9.57
N ASP A 9 -12.55 -9.98 -9.17
CA ASP A 9 -13.10 -9.27 -8.01
C ASP A 9 -12.35 -9.62 -6.71
N LEU A 10 -12.04 -10.92 -6.52
CA LEU A 10 -11.25 -11.36 -5.36
C LEU A 10 -9.81 -10.83 -5.37
N VAL A 11 -9.19 -10.71 -6.55
CA VAL A 11 -7.84 -10.16 -6.69
C VAL A 11 -7.85 -8.66 -6.41
N GLU A 12 -8.84 -7.94 -6.94
CA GLU A 12 -9.04 -6.52 -6.71
C GLU A 12 -9.29 -6.22 -5.23
N GLU A 13 -10.15 -6.99 -4.56
CA GLU A 13 -10.42 -6.85 -3.12
C GLU A 13 -9.15 -7.08 -2.28
N LYS A 14 -8.31 -8.06 -2.64
CA LYS A 14 -7.03 -8.30 -1.97
C LYS A 14 -6.02 -7.18 -2.19
N LEU A 15 -5.96 -6.63 -3.41
CA LEU A 15 -5.12 -5.48 -3.74
C LEU A 15 -5.57 -4.22 -2.98
N LEU A 16 -6.87 -3.95 -2.93
CA LEU A 16 -7.46 -2.84 -2.18
C LEU A 16 -7.19 -2.96 -0.67
N LYS A 17 -7.31 -4.16 -0.10
CA LYS A 17 -6.93 -4.43 1.30
C LYS A 17 -5.44 -4.15 1.54
N GLY A 18 -4.58 -4.59 0.63
CA GLY A 18 -3.15 -4.28 0.66
C GLY A 18 -2.88 -2.77 0.65
N LEU A 19 -3.50 -2.03 -0.26
CA LEU A 19 -3.39 -0.57 -0.36
C LEU A 19 -3.87 0.12 0.92
N SER A 20 -4.99 -0.31 1.48
CA SER A 20 -5.52 0.24 2.74
C SER A 20 -4.56 0.04 3.93
N ALA A 21 -3.78 -1.04 3.92
CA ALA A 21 -2.79 -1.31 4.97
C ALA A 21 -1.60 -0.35 4.86
N TYR A 22 -1.14 -0.04 3.64
CA TYR A 22 -0.10 0.95 3.41
C TYR A 22 -0.54 2.36 3.81
N GLU A 23 -1.76 2.77 3.45
CA GLU A 23 -2.31 4.08 3.84
C GLU A 23 -2.37 4.24 5.37
N ARG A 24 -2.83 3.20 6.09
CA ARG A 24 -2.85 3.19 7.56
C ARG A 24 -1.45 3.30 8.16
N MET A 25 -0.48 2.59 7.60
CA MET A 25 0.92 2.67 8.04
C MET A 25 1.50 4.08 7.84
N ILE A 26 1.26 4.69 6.68
CA ILE A 26 1.72 6.05 6.35
C ILE A 26 1.10 7.05 7.33
N ALA A 27 -0.21 6.98 7.55
CA ALA A 27 -0.93 7.85 8.48
C ALA A 27 -0.39 7.73 9.92
N TYR A 28 -0.14 6.51 10.40
CA TYR A 28 0.44 6.28 11.71
C TYR A 28 1.85 6.88 11.84
N LYS A 29 2.73 6.67 10.86
CA LYS A 29 4.09 7.22 10.88
C LYS A 29 4.10 8.74 10.85
N ARG A 30 3.24 9.38 10.02
CA ARG A 30 3.06 10.84 10.02
C ARG A 30 2.59 11.37 11.37
N LYS A 31 1.59 10.74 12.00
CA LYS A 31 1.10 11.13 13.34
C LYS A 31 2.20 11.11 14.42
N ASN A 32 3.17 10.21 14.27
CA ASN A 32 4.28 10.06 15.20
C ASN A 32 5.56 10.82 14.75
N ASN A 33 5.47 11.70 13.74
CA ASN A 33 6.61 12.40 13.14
C ASN A 33 7.77 11.46 12.77
N GLN A 34 7.44 10.27 12.29
CA GLN A 34 8.42 9.27 11.85
C GLN A 34 8.61 9.35 10.34
N GLN A 35 9.86 9.29 9.89
CA GLN A 35 10.19 9.20 8.48
C GLN A 35 9.79 7.83 7.91
N ILE A 36 9.39 7.84 6.63
CA ILE A 36 9.10 6.63 5.87
C ILE A 36 10.23 6.45 4.85
N VAL A 37 10.98 5.36 4.98
CA VAL A 37 12.08 5.03 4.07
C VAL A 37 11.65 3.89 3.16
N GLY A 38 11.75 4.12 1.85
CA GLY A 38 11.51 3.15 0.80
C GLY A 38 12.68 3.10 -0.17
N ARG A 39 12.65 2.12 -1.08
CA ARG A 39 13.63 2.01 -2.17
C ARG A 39 12.89 2.01 -3.49
N SER A 40 13.24 2.92 -4.38
CA SER A 40 12.72 2.96 -5.75
C SER A 40 13.88 3.25 -6.70
N GLU A 41 13.91 2.55 -7.83
CA GLU A 41 14.92 2.75 -8.88
C GLU A 41 16.38 2.73 -8.35
N GLY A 42 16.64 1.86 -7.38
CA GLY A 42 17.96 1.72 -6.75
C GLY A 42 18.35 2.85 -5.79
N LYS A 43 17.55 3.92 -5.69
CA LYS A 43 17.74 5.03 -4.75
C LYS A 43 16.88 4.86 -3.50
N ASN A 44 17.39 5.39 -2.39
CA ASN A 44 16.60 5.50 -1.17
C ASN A 44 15.67 6.71 -1.30
N LEU A 45 14.38 6.46 -1.10
CA LEU A 45 13.37 7.49 -0.97
C LEU A 45 13.05 7.65 0.51
N THR A 46 13.19 8.87 1.00
CA THR A 46 12.75 9.23 2.34
C THR A 46 11.59 10.20 2.22
N ILE A 47 10.45 9.85 2.79
CA ILE A 47 9.30 10.73 2.95
C ILE A 47 9.38 11.25 4.38
N HIS A 48 9.67 12.55 4.50
CA HIS A 48 9.58 13.24 5.76
C HIS A 48 8.10 13.40 6.15
N PRO A 49 7.76 13.23 7.44
CA PRO A 49 6.39 13.30 7.94
C PRO A 49 5.76 14.68 7.73
#